data_AF-A0A6L8TFU6-F1
#
_entry.id   AF-A0A6L8TFU6-F1
#
_cell.length_a   1.000
_cell.length_b   1.000
_cell.length_c   1.000
_cell.angle_alpha   90.00
_cell.angle_beta   90.00
_cell.angle_gamma   90.00
#
_symmetry.space_group_name_H-M   'P 1'
#
loop_
_entity.id
_entity.type
_entity.pdbx_description
1 polymer ?
#
loop_
_entity_poly.entity_id
_entity_poly.type
_entity_poly.pdbx_seq_one_letter_code
_entity_poly.pdbx_strand_id
1 'polypeptide(L)'
;MATKRKDKSRVVLKTGEVQRKDGTYQFSWQDSQMKRRFVYARTLDDLREKEKRIQKDKCDGIKTEARYTTIDELFDLWANMKRGLKNNTFENYKYMYNTFVRPVIGSKRISTLKKSDIKKYYNYLVDERNLKPSTIDNIHTV
;
A
#
# COMPACT_ATOMS: atom_id res chain seq x y z
N MET A 1 -1.18 -31.05 23.69
CA MET A 1 -1.31 -29.61 24.00
C MET A 1 -0.24 -28.84 23.25
N ALA A 2 -0.61 -27.85 22.43
CA ALA A 2 0.39 -27.04 21.72
C ALA A 2 1.20 -26.21 22.72
N THR A 3 2.52 -26.41 22.76
CA THR A 3 3.45 -25.65 23.59
C THR A 3 3.38 -24.17 23.18
N LYS A 4 2.82 -23.33 24.06
CA LYS A 4 2.74 -21.88 23.80
C LYS A 4 4.15 -21.30 23.77
N ARG A 5 4.48 -20.57 22.70
CA ARG A 5 5.78 -19.90 22.55
C ARG A 5 5.91 -18.81 23.60
N LYS A 6 7.08 -18.72 24.22
CA LYS A 6 7.42 -17.71 25.21
C LYS A 6 8.61 -16.89 24.73
N ASP A 7 8.68 -15.63 25.16
CA ASP A 7 9.83 -14.78 24.93
C ASP A 7 10.96 -15.06 25.97
N LYS A 8 12.10 -14.36 25.83
CA LYS A 8 13.22 -14.44 26.79
C LYS A 8 12.82 -14.07 28.22
N SER A 9 11.81 -13.23 28.38
CA SER A 9 11.24 -12.79 29.66
C SER A 9 10.14 -13.73 30.18
N ARG A 10 9.98 -14.92 29.57
CA ARG A 10 8.96 -15.95 29.87
C ARG A 10 7.51 -15.52 29.63
N VAL A 11 7.29 -14.40 28.94
CA VAL A 11 5.97 -13.92 28.54
C VAL A 11 5.45 -14.76 27.38
N VAL A 12 4.18 -15.15 27.43
CA VAL A 12 3.53 -15.92 26.37
C VAL A 12 3.25 -15.04 25.15
N LEU A 13 3.76 -15.44 24.00
CA LEU A 13 3.52 -14.80 22.71
C LEU A 13 2.22 -15.32 22.08
N LYS A 14 1.43 -14.42 21.49
CA LYS A 14 0.23 -14.75 20.72
C LYS A 14 0.57 -15.27 19.33
N THR A 15 -0.43 -15.79 18.64
CA THR A 15 -0.32 -16.22 17.24
C THR A 15 0.16 -15.06 16.35
N GLY A 16 1.24 -15.29 15.60
CA GLY A 16 1.83 -14.29 14.72
C GLY A 16 2.86 -13.37 15.40
N GLU A 17 3.00 -13.41 16.73
CA GLU A 17 4.05 -12.69 17.47
C GLU A 17 5.35 -13.51 17.53
N VAL A 18 6.49 -12.85 17.31
CA VAL A 18 7.83 -13.45 17.41
C VAL A 18 8.79 -12.42 18.03
N GLN A 19 9.62 -12.87 18.97
CA GLN A 19 10.77 -12.08 19.44
C GLN A 19 11.98 -12.36 18.54
N ARG A 20 12.58 -11.31 17.99
CA ARG A 20 13.78 -11.38 17.15
C ARG A 20 15.04 -11.50 18.02
N LYS A 21 16.15 -11.88 17.39
CA LYS A 21 17.44 -12.07 18.08
C LYS A 21 17.94 -10.79 18.76
N ASP A 22 17.64 -9.63 18.16
CA ASP A 22 17.98 -8.28 18.63
C ASP A 22 17.10 -7.79 19.81
N GLY A 23 16.11 -8.58 20.24
CA GLY A 23 15.20 -8.22 21.32
C GLY A 23 13.97 -7.44 20.86
N THR A 24 13.88 -7.06 19.58
CA THR A 24 12.66 -6.45 19.02
C THR A 24 11.57 -7.50 18.80
N TYR A 25 10.32 -7.05 18.78
CA TYR A 25 9.18 -7.90 18.53
C TYR A 25 8.62 -7.67 17.12
N GLN A 26 8.15 -8.75 16.51
CA GLN A 26 7.54 -8.77 15.19
C GLN A 26 6.16 -9.41 15.28
N PHE A 27 5.20 -8.82 14.57
CA PHE A 27 3.88 -9.40 14.34
C PHE A 27 3.68 -9.63 12.84
N SER A 28 3.22 -10.83 12.46
CA SER A 28 2.90 -11.17 11.08
C SER A 28 1.43 -11.51 10.91
N TRP A 29 0.78 -10.94 9.89
CA TRP A 29 -0.60 -11.29 9.53
C TRP A 29 -0.75 -11.45 8.01
N GLN A 30 -1.80 -12.15 7.60
CA GLN A 30 -2.25 -12.16 6.21
C GLN A 30 -3.22 -11.00 5.98
N ASP A 31 -2.92 -10.23 4.96
CA ASP A 31 -3.80 -9.18 4.46
C ASP A 31 -4.95 -9.79 3.64
N SER A 32 -5.94 -8.96 3.31
CA SER A 32 -7.10 -9.34 2.50
C SER A 32 -6.71 -9.82 1.09
N GLN A 33 -5.56 -9.36 0.58
CA GLN A 33 -4.94 -9.83 -0.67
C GLN A 33 -4.04 -11.09 -0.51
N MET A 34 -4.19 -11.85 0.58
CA MET A 34 -3.36 -13.04 0.91
C MET A 34 -1.85 -12.78 1.05
N LYS A 35 -1.42 -11.51 1.00
CA LYS A 35 -0.02 -11.09 1.16
C LYS A 35 0.35 -11.05 2.64
N ARG A 36 1.47 -11.66 3.01
CA ARG A 36 1.97 -11.62 4.39
C ARG A 36 2.61 -10.26 4.68
N ARG A 37 2.11 -9.58 5.70
CA ARG A 37 2.61 -8.27 6.17
C ARG A 37 3.26 -8.42 7.54
N PHE A 38 4.18 -7.52 7.85
CA PHE A 38 4.93 -7.52 9.10
C PHE A 38 4.92 -6.14 9.75
N VAL A 39 4.78 -6.11 11.07
CA VAL A 39 4.95 -4.91 11.90
C VAL A 39 5.95 -5.20 12.99
N TYR A 40 6.74 -4.19 13.32
CA TYR A 40 7.83 -4.28 14.29
C TYR A 40 7.60 -3.31 15.45
N ALA A 41 8.05 -3.69 16.65
CA ALA A 41 8.03 -2.84 17.84
C ALA A 41 9.21 -3.19 18.76
N ARG A 42 9.60 -2.26 19.63
CA ARG A 42 10.66 -2.49 20.62
C ARG A 42 10.15 -3.24 21.84
N THR A 43 8.91 -2.99 22.25
CA THR A 43 8.25 -3.65 23.38
C THR A 43 7.06 -4.49 22.90
N LEU A 44 6.66 -5.45 23.73
CA LEU A 44 5.50 -6.31 23.43
C LEU A 44 4.17 -5.52 23.52
N ASP A 45 4.08 -4.56 24.43
CA ASP A 45 2.88 -3.73 24.60
C ASP A 45 2.64 -2.84 23.38
N ASP A 46 3.70 -2.18 22.87
CA ASP A 46 3.64 -1.41 21.62
C ASP A 46 3.21 -2.28 20.43
N LEU A 47 3.70 -3.53 20.38
CA LEU A 47 3.33 -4.47 19.32
C LEU A 47 1.82 -4.77 19.37
N ARG A 48 1.29 -5.02 20.56
CA ARG A 48 -0.13 -5.33 20.78
C ARG A 48 -1.03 -4.13 20.54
N GLU A 49 -0.57 -2.93 20.81
CA GLU A 49 -1.31 -1.72 20.46
C GLU A 49 -1.38 -1.54 18.93
N LYS A 50 -0.27 -1.79 18.21
CA LYS A 50 -0.28 -1.81 16.74
C LYS A 50 -1.18 -2.92 16.19
N GLU A 51 -1.17 -4.11 16.79
CA GLU A 51 -2.08 -5.23 16.47
C GLU A 51 -3.55 -4.78 16.62
N LYS A 52 -3.91 -4.20 17.76
CA LYS A 52 -5.28 -3.68 18.02
C LYS A 52 -5.70 -2.65 16.99
N ARG A 53 -4.80 -1.73 16.59
CA ARG A 53 -5.09 -0.75 15.54
C ARG A 53 -5.36 -1.43 14.19
N ILE A 54 -4.53 -2.39 13.79
CA ILE A 54 -4.75 -3.17 12.55
C ILE A 54 -6.09 -3.90 12.60
N GLN A 55 -6.43 -4.51 13.74
CA GLN A 55 -7.69 -5.24 13.91
C GLN A 55 -8.89 -4.30 13.88
N LYS A 56 -8.79 -3.14 14.52
CA LYS A 56 -9.83 -2.10 14.47
C LYS A 56 -10.03 -1.58 13.06
N ASP A 57 -8.94 -1.28 12.35
CA ASP A 57 -8.98 -0.85 10.94
C ASP A 57 -9.67 -1.92 10.06
N LYS A 58 -9.40 -3.21 10.31
CA LYS A 58 -10.09 -4.33 9.62
C LYS A 58 -11.59 -4.37 9.93
N CYS A 59 -11.99 -4.17 11.19
CA CYS A 59 -13.38 -4.21 11.63
C CYS A 59 -14.19 -3.00 11.14
N ASP A 60 -13.58 -1.81 11.13
CA ASP A 60 -14.22 -0.55 10.73
C ASP A 60 -14.43 -0.45 9.20
N GLY A 61 -14.05 -1.48 8.43
CA GLY A 61 -14.14 -1.47 6.97
C GLY A 61 -13.22 -0.44 6.29
N ILE A 62 -12.46 0.33 7.07
CA ILE A 62 -11.36 1.17 6.61
C ILE A 62 -10.30 0.20 6.13
N LYS A 63 -10.31 -0.09 4.83
CA LYS A 63 -9.32 -0.94 4.16
C LYS A 63 -7.94 -0.62 4.72
N THR A 64 -7.47 -1.43 5.67
CA THR A 64 -6.11 -1.29 6.22
C THR A 64 -5.10 -1.40 5.09
N GLU A 65 -5.51 -2.09 4.02
CA GLU A 65 -4.94 -2.09 2.68
C GLU A 65 -4.60 -0.68 2.20
N ALA A 66 -5.49 0.32 2.26
CA ALA A 66 -5.23 1.66 1.75
C ALA A 66 -3.99 2.34 2.37
N ARG A 67 -3.58 1.93 3.59
CA ARG A 67 -2.30 2.38 4.17
C ARG A 67 -1.09 1.82 3.44
N TYR A 68 -1.21 0.61 2.91
CA TYR A 68 -0.14 -0.17 2.28
C TYR A 68 -0.31 -0.34 0.76
N THR A 69 -1.46 0.03 0.20
CA THR A 69 -1.77 -0.06 -1.22
C THR A 69 -1.01 1.03 -1.94
N THR A 70 -0.25 0.60 -2.94
CA THR A 70 0.44 1.50 -3.86
C THR A 70 -0.52 1.99 -4.95
N ILE A 71 -0.16 3.07 -5.64
CA ILE A 71 -0.94 3.51 -6.80
C ILE A 71 -0.99 2.37 -7.84
N ASP A 72 0.12 1.66 -8.04
CA ASP A 72 0.18 0.52 -8.97
C ASP A 72 -0.81 -0.59 -8.62
N GLU A 73 -0.83 -1.03 -7.35
CA GLU A 73 -1.77 -2.05 -6.90
C GLU A 73 -3.24 -1.60 -7.08
N LEU A 74 -3.52 -0.29 -6.92
CA LEU A 74 -4.85 0.26 -7.16
C LEU A 74 -5.19 0.34 -8.66
N PHE A 75 -4.24 0.76 -9.48
CA PHE A 75 -4.41 0.83 -10.93
C PHE A 75 -4.63 -0.54 -11.54
N ASP A 76 -3.86 -1.54 -11.11
CA ASP A 76 -4.01 -2.92 -11.57
C ASP A 76 -5.38 -3.48 -11.18
N LEU A 77 -5.89 -3.15 -9.98
CA LEU A 77 -7.25 -3.49 -9.58
C LEU A 77 -8.30 -2.78 -10.45
N TRP A 78 -8.13 -1.48 -10.70
CA TRP A 78 -9.02 -0.72 -11.59
C TRP A 78 -9.05 -1.30 -12.99
N ALA A 79 -7.89 -1.61 -13.58
CA ALA A 79 -7.77 -2.20 -14.91
C ALA A 79 -8.48 -3.56 -14.99
N ASN A 80 -8.37 -4.37 -13.94
CA ASN A 80 -9.05 -5.66 -13.86
C ASN A 80 -10.58 -5.54 -13.72
N MET A 81 -11.08 -4.52 -13.02
CA MET A 81 -12.52 -4.32 -12.79
C MET A 81 -13.21 -3.51 -13.89
N LYS A 82 -12.49 -2.66 -14.62
CA LYS A 82 -13.08 -1.76 -15.60
C LYS A 82 -13.72 -2.55 -16.76
N ARG A 83 -14.98 -2.26 -17.03
CA ARG A 83 -15.78 -2.86 -18.14
C ARG A 83 -16.45 -1.74 -18.95
N GLY A 84 -16.81 -2.02 -20.20
CA GLY A 84 -17.58 -1.11 -21.05
C GLY A 84 -16.81 0.03 -21.73
N LEU A 85 -15.47 0.01 -21.70
CA LEU A 85 -14.64 0.92 -22.49
C LEU A 85 -14.30 0.31 -23.85
N LYS A 86 -14.25 1.15 -24.90
CA LYS A 86 -13.69 0.75 -26.19
C LYS A 86 -12.23 0.35 -26.01
N ASN A 87 -11.80 -0.75 -26.63
CA ASN A 87 -10.44 -1.28 -26.48
C ASN A 87 -9.35 -0.22 -26.71
N ASN A 88 -9.51 0.62 -27.75
CA ASN A 88 -8.53 1.65 -28.05
C ASN A 88 -8.35 2.67 -26.90
N THR A 89 -9.43 3.07 -26.25
CA THR A 89 -9.40 3.98 -25.10
C THR A 89 -8.78 3.30 -23.88
N PHE A 90 -9.12 2.03 -23.63
CA PHE A 90 -8.57 1.28 -22.51
C PHE A 90 -7.06 1.04 -22.64
N GLU A 91 -6.59 0.69 -23.84
CA GLU A 91 -5.16 0.54 -24.11
C GLU A 91 -4.42 1.88 -24.02
N ASN A 92 -5.02 2.98 -24.46
CA ASN A 92 -4.43 4.32 -24.26
C ASN A 92 -4.27 4.65 -22.76
N TYR A 93 -5.27 4.35 -21.94
CA TYR A 93 -5.18 4.57 -20.48
C TYR A 93 -4.07 3.74 -19.83
N LYS A 94 -3.94 2.47 -20.20
CA LYS A 94 -2.81 1.63 -19.75
C LYS A 94 -1.47 2.19 -20.20
N TYR A 95 -1.38 2.64 -21.45
CA TYR A 95 -0.15 3.22 -21.98
C TYR A 95 0.23 4.49 -21.21
N MET A 96 -0.70 5.44 -21.05
CA MET A 96 -0.47 6.67 -20.27
C MET A 96 -0.01 6.36 -18.83
N TYR A 97 -0.69 5.43 -18.15
CA TYR A 97 -0.32 5.06 -16.79
C TYR A 97 1.07 4.41 -16.74
N ASN A 98 1.33 3.41 -17.58
CA ASN A 98 2.59 2.67 -17.56
C ASN A 98 3.79 3.52 -17.98
N THR A 99 3.60 4.48 -18.89
CA THR A 99 4.68 5.33 -19.39
C THR A 99 5.00 6.48 -18.43
N PHE A 100 4.00 7.11 -17.83
CA PHE A 100 4.20 8.35 -17.07
C PHE A 100 4.05 8.16 -15.56
N VAL A 101 3.03 7.42 -15.13
CA VAL A 101 2.63 7.34 -13.72
C VAL A 101 3.42 6.26 -12.98
N ARG A 102 3.45 5.03 -13.53
CA ARG A 102 4.11 3.85 -12.96
C ARG A 102 5.59 4.11 -12.56
N PRO A 103 6.45 4.72 -13.40
CA PRO A 103 7.86 4.92 -13.05
C PRO A 103 8.11 5.99 -11.99
N VAL A 104 7.20 6.97 -11.82
CA VAL A 104 7.45 8.14 -10.96
C VAL A 104 6.72 8.07 -9.63
N ILE A 105 5.42 7.73 -9.66
CA ILE A 105 4.57 7.71 -8.46
C ILE A 105 3.88 6.36 -8.23
N GLY A 106 3.94 5.44 -9.18
CA GLY A 106 3.29 4.12 -9.11
C GLY A 106 3.58 3.33 -7.84
N SER A 107 4.84 3.30 -7.41
CA SER A 107 5.30 2.59 -6.21
C SER A 107 4.97 3.30 -4.89
N LYS A 108 4.48 4.54 -4.93
CA LYS A 108 4.13 5.29 -3.72
C LYS A 108 2.83 4.76 -3.13
N ARG A 109 2.74 4.81 -1.80
CA ARG A 109 1.52 4.44 -1.08
C ARG A 109 0.50 5.57 -1.17
N ILE A 110 -0.76 5.23 -1.41
CA ILE A 110 -1.85 6.20 -1.51
C ILE A 110 -1.94 7.05 -0.23
N SER A 111 -1.75 6.42 0.93
CA SER A 111 -1.75 7.09 2.24
C SER A 111 -0.67 8.16 2.41
N THR A 112 0.40 8.11 1.62
CA THR A 112 1.51 9.06 1.71
C THR A 112 1.41 10.21 0.71
N LEU A 113 0.52 10.11 -0.29
CA LEU A 113 0.38 11.13 -1.32
C LEU A 113 -0.39 12.35 -0.81
N LYS A 114 0.23 13.53 -0.96
CA LYS A 114 -0.42 14.80 -0.74
C LYS A 114 -0.76 15.47 -2.06
N LYS A 115 -1.72 16.40 -2.03
CA LYS A 115 -2.07 17.25 -3.19
C LYS A 115 -0.86 18.03 -3.73
N SER A 116 0.07 18.42 -2.86
CA SER A 116 1.33 19.06 -3.25
C SER A 116 2.21 18.15 -4.09
N ASP A 117 2.26 16.85 -3.78
CA ASP A 117 3.07 15.88 -4.51
C ASP A 117 2.54 15.66 -5.92
N ILE A 118 1.21 15.67 -6.07
CA ILE A 118 0.54 15.57 -7.38
C ILE A 118 0.81 16.83 -8.22
N LYS A 119 0.73 18.03 -7.63
CA LYS A 119 1.08 19.27 -8.34
C LYS A 119 2.55 19.27 -8.79
N LYS A 120 3.45 18.83 -7.91
CA LYS A 120 4.88 18.69 -8.25
C LYS A 120 5.07 17.69 -9.39
N TYR A 121 4.31 16.60 -9.39
CA TYR A 121 4.32 15.64 -10.50
C TYR A 121 3.82 16.25 -11.81
N TYR A 122 2.78 17.09 -11.81
CA TYR A 122 2.35 17.79 -13.03
C TYR A 122 3.41 18.77 -13.54
N ASN A 123 4.07 19.51 -12.66
CA ASN A 123 5.18 20.37 -13.08
C ASN A 123 6.32 19.55 -13.69
N TYR A 124 6.67 18.41 -13.09
CA TYR A 124 7.64 17.46 -13.67
C TYR A 124 7.25 16.99 -15.09
N LEU A 125 5.97 16.69 -15.33
CA LEU A 125 5.49 16.28 -16.66
C LEU A 125 5.58 17.40 -17.70
N VAL A 126 5.40 18.66 -17.29
CA VAL A 126 5.55 19.82 -18.18
C VAL A 126 7.02 20.13 -18.44
N ASP A 127 7.82 20.21 -17.37
CA ASP A 127 9.18 20.75 -17.42
C ASP A 127 10.20 19.73 -17.94
N GLU A 128 10.14 18.48 -17.48
CA GLU A 128 11.13 17.44 -17.84
C GLU A 128 10.68 16.56 -19.00
N ARG A 129 9.37 16.38 -19.17
CA ARG A 129 8.81 15.53 -20.25
C ARG A 129 8.21 16.32 -21.40
N ASN A 130 8.16 17.65 -21.30
CA ASN A 130 7.59 18.57 -22.31
C ASN A 130 6.21 18.14 -22.82
N LEU A 131 5.38 17.55 -21.94
CA LEU A 131 4.06 17.10 -22.32
C LEU A 131 3.10 18.26 -22.50
N LYS A 132 2.22 18.14 -23.48
CA LYS A 132 1.15 19.12 -23.70
C LYS A 132 0.13 19.03 -22.56
N PRO A 133 -0.51 20.15 -22.18
CA PRO A 133 -1.55 20.17 -21.15
C PRO A 133 -2.68 19.16 -21.40
N SER A 134 -3.05 18.93 -22.66
CA SER A 134 -4.07 17.94 -23.04
C SER A 134 -3.65 16.50 -22.72
N THR A 135 -2.36 16.17 -22.81
CA THR A 135 -1.84 14.85 -22.42
C THR A 135 -1.85 14.69 -20.91
N ILE A 136 -1.54 15.77 -20.17
CA ILE A 136 -1.59 15.77 -18.70
C ILE A 136 -3.02 15.62 -18.20
N ASP A 137 -3.99 16.25 -18.86
CA ASP A 137 -5.41 16.09 -18.55
C ASP A 137 -5.90 14.65 -18.76
N ASN A 138 -5.43 14.00 -19.83
CA ASN A 138 -5.65 12.57 -20.04
C ASN A 138 -5.03 11.72 -18.92
N ILE A 139 -3.81 12.05 -18.45
CA ILE A 139 -3.17 11.36 -17.32
C ILE A 139 -3.91 11.62 -16.01
N HIS A 140 -4.48 12.81 -15.81
CA HIS A 140 -5.28 13.15 -14.63
C HIS A 140 -6.62 12.40 -14.58
N THR A 141 -7.19 12.12 -15.76
CA THR A 141 -8.49 11.45 -15.90
C THR A 141 -8.42 9.94 -15.62
N VAL A 142 -7.23 9.33 -15.80
CA VAL A 142 -6.96 7.90 -15.57
C VAL A 142 -6.64 7.63 -14.11
#